data_AF-A0A2N5NCI2-F1
#
_entry.id   AF-A0A2N5NCI2-F1
#
_cell.length_a   1.000
_cell.length_b   1.000
_cell.length_c   1.000
_cell.angle_alpha   90.00
_cell.angle_beta   90.00
_cell.angle_gamma   90.00
#
_symmetry.space_group_name_H-M   'P 1'
#
loop_
_entity.id
_entity.type
_entity.pdbx_description
1 polymer ?
#
loop_
_entity_poly.entity_id
_entity_poly.type
_entity_poly.pdbx_seq_one_letter_code
_entity_poly.pdbx_strand_id
1 'polypeptide(L)'
;MHCKHFVPEQIAGRANADALFACLLLALDDQPEQRERLTVGQVAELVPLGSGGICNPGSYHYAMIALFGGQKGRDFFLFENAELQAAFTEQANQSSRDMRFYRKHADAAITISPKYVRS
;
A
#
# COMPACT_ATOMS: atom_id res chain seq x y z
N MET A 1 1.99 -17.29 6.42
CA MET A 1 0.80 -16.44 6.36
C MET A 1 -0.22 -17.17 5.49
N HIS A 2 -1.43 -17.41 5.99
CA HIS A 2 -2.50 -18.07 5.23
C HIS A 2 -3.65 -17.07 5.13
N CYS A 3 -3.89 -16.54 3.93
CA CYS A 3 -5.04 -15.66 3.66
C CYS A 3 -6.11 -16.43 2.90
N LYS A 4 -7.36 -16.31 3.32
CA LYS A 4 -8.52 -16.95 2.69
C LYS A 4 -8.95 -16.27 1.39
N HIS A 5 -8.73 -14.95 1.27
CA HIS A 5 -9.27 -14.15 0.16
C HIS A 5 -8.20 -13.43 -0.65
N PHE A 6 -6.93 -13.52 -0.24
CA PHE A 6 -5.81 -12.89 -0.93
C PHE A 6 -4.67 -13.89 -1.19
N VAL A 7 -3.84 -13.55 -2.18
CA VAL A 7 -2.66 -14.33 -2.59
C VAL A 7 -1.36 -13.56 -2.31
N PRO A 8 -0.96 -13.37 -1.04
CA PRO A 8 0.27 -12.64 -0.69
C PRO A 8 1.54 -13.27 -1.31
N GLU A 9 1.51 -14.55 -1.66
CA GLU A 9 2.57 -15.24 -2.41
C GLU A 9 2.87 -14.65 -3.79
N GLN A 10 1.97 -13.84 -4.36
CA GLN A 10 2.22 -13.12 -5.62
C GLN A 10 3.04 -11.84 -5.45
N ILE A 11 3.32 -11.43 -4.21
CA ILE A 11 4.21 -10.29 -3.94
C ILE A 11 5.66 -10.74 -4.21
N ALA A 12 6.22 -10.31 -5.33
CA ALA A 12 7.56 -10.71 -5.74
C ALA A 12 8.69 -10.02 -4.94
N GLY A 13 8.43 -8.80 -4.45
CA GLY A 13 9.40 -7.97 -3.74
C GLY A 13 9.54 -8.30 -2.25
N ARG A 14 10.59 -7.78 -1.62
CA ARG A 14 10.85 -7.87 -0.17
C ARG A 14 11.22 -6.54 0.48
N ALA A 15 11.00 -5.43 -0.21
CA ALA A 15 11.21 -4.10 0.35
C ALA A 15 10.09 -3.76 1.35
N ASN A 16 10.30 -2.70 2.13
CA ASN A 16 9.34 -2.28 3.15
C ASN A 16 7.92 -2.04 2.60
N ALA A 17 7.78 -1.50 1.40
CA ALA A 17 6.46 -1.34 0.76
C ALA A 17 5.77 -2.69 0.50
N ASP A 18 6.53 -3.70 0.10
CA ASP A 18 6.04 -5.04 -0.17
C ASP A 18 5.61 -5.72 1.15
N ALA A 19 6.37 -5.50 2.23
CA ALA A 19 6.02 -5.96 3.57
C ALA A 19 4.75 -5.27 4.12
N LEU A 20 4.61 -3.96 3.92
CA LEU A 20 3.39 -3.23 4.29
C LEU A 20 2.18 -3.76 3.52
N PHE A 21 2.33 -4.02 2.22
CA PHE A 21 1.24 -4.59 1.43
C PHE A 21 0.83 -5.99 1.92
N ALA A 22 1.80 -6.86 2.26
CA ALA A 22 1.49 -8.15 2.84
C ALA A 22 0.74 -8.04 4.19
N CYS A 23 1.13 -7.09 5.05
CA CYS A 23 0.40 -6.79 6.29
C CYS A 23 -1.02 -6.27 6.03
N LEU A 24 -1.20 -5.43 5.02
CA LEU A 24 -2.52 -4.94 4.63
C LEU A 24 -3.44 -6.09 4.18
N LEU A 25 -2.94 -6.99 3.30
CA LEU A 25 -3.73 -8.14 2.83
C LEU A 25 -4.16 -9.04 3.98
N LEU A 26 -3.32 -9.22 5.01
CA LEU A 26 -3.70 -9.95 6.22
C LEU A 26 -4.79 -9.23 7.01
N ALA A 27 -4.63 -7.92 7.26
CA ALA A 27 -5.60 -7.15 8.01
C ALA A 27 -6.98 -7.13 7.34
N LEU A 28 -7.01 -7.03 6.01
CA LEU A 28 -8.23 -7.12 5.22
C LEU A 28 -8.80 -8.54 5.13
N ASP A 29 -7.97 -9.58 5.27
CA ASP A 29 -8.46 -10.97 5.25
C ASP A 29 -9.37 -11.27 6.45
N ASP A 30 -9.15 -10.58 7.57
CA ASP A 30 -9.97 -10.65 8.79
C ASP A 30 -11.16 -9.67 8.78
N GLN A 31 -11.26 -8.77 7.78
CA GLN A 31 -12.27 -7.70 7.71
C GLN A 31 -12.92 -7.63 6.32
N PRO A 32 -13.90 -8.50 6.00
CA PRO A 32 -14.48 -8.59 4.67
C PRO A 32 -15.18 -7.30 4.20
N GLU A 33 -15.78 -6.52 5.11
CA GLU A 33 -16.52 -5.30 4.77
C GLU A 33 -15.62 -4.16 4.27
N GLN A 34 -14.34 -4.10 4.68
CA GLN A 34 -13.41 -3.05 4.27
C GLN A 34 -12.76 -3.31 2.90
N ARG A 35 -13.04 -4.45 2.27
CA ARG A 35 -12.40 -4.84 1.01
C ARG A 35 -12.96 -4.12 -0.21
N GLU A 36 -14.23 -3.75 -0.16
CA GLU A 36 -14.95 -3.25 -1.34
C GLU A 36 -14.59 -1.80 -1.67
N ARG A 37 -14.21 -1.01 -0.67
CA ARG A 37 -13.86 0.39 -0.86
C ARG A 37 -12.83 0.83 0.16
N LEU A 38 -11.60 1.02 -0.31
CA LEU A 38 -10.47 1.40 0.51
C LEU A 38 -10.04 2.82 0.15
N THR A 39 -9.53 3.56 1.14
CA THR A 39 -8.83 4.83 0.91
C THR A 39 -7.38 4.73 1.32
N VAL A 40 -6.55 5.64 0.81
CA VAL A 40 -5.15 5.80 1.24
C VAL A 40 -5.04 6.00 2.77
N GLY A 41 -5.99 6.74 3.36
CA GLY A 41 -6.07 6.96 4.81
C GLY A 41 -6.35 5.67 5.57
N GLN A 42 -7.33 4.88 5.14
CA GLN A 42 -7.66 3.60 5.75
C GLN A 42 -6.50 2.61 5.69
N VAL A 43 -5.77 2.56 4.57
CA VAL A 43 -4.52 1.78 4.50
C VAL A 43 -3.54 2.23 5.58
N ALA A 44 -3.32 3.52 5.75
CA ALA A 44 -2.40 4.04 6.74
C ALA A 44 -2.80 3.71 8.20
N GLU A 45 -4.09 3.56 8.46
CA GLU A 45 -4.63 3.11 9.76
C GLU A 45 -4.45 1.61 9.97
N LEU A 46 -4.62 0.80 8.91
CA LEU A 46 -4.50 -0.65 8.95
C LEU A 46 -3.04 -1.13 9.02
N VAL A 47 -2.10 -0.37 8.46
CA VAL A 47 -0.67 -0.69 8.48
C VAL A 47 0.15 0.43 9.14
N PRO A 48 -0.04 0.70 10.44
CA PRO A 48 0.66 1.78 11.15
C PRO A 48 2.17 1.49 11.29
N LEU A 49 2.92 2.48 11.77
CA LEU A 49 4.34 2.31 12.15
C LEU A 49 4.51 1.07 13.05
N GLY A 50 5.50 0.24 12.74
CA GLY A 50 5.71 -1.08 13.36
C GLY A 50 5.19 -2.25 12.50
N SER A 51 4.25 -2.00 11.59
CA SER A 51 3.79 -3.02 10.62
C SER A 51 4.95 -3.50 9.75
N GLY A 52 4.96 -4.80 9.45
CA GLY A 52 6.04 -5.44 8.70
C GLY A 52 7.41 -5.35 9.38
N GLY A 53 7.48 -5.06 10.68
CA GLY A 53 8.72 -4.86 11.43
C GLY A 53 9.41 -3.51 11.18
N ILE A 54 8.72 -2.55 10.57
CA ILE A 54 9.29 -1.25 10.22
C ILE A 54 9.13 -0.28 11.39
N CYS A 55 10.16 -0.17 12.23
CA CYS A 55 10.13 0.70 13.41
C CYS A 55 10.74 2.10 13.18
N ASN A 56 11.49 2.30 12.09
CA ASN A 56 12.05 3.61 11.77
C ASN A 56 11.00 4.50 11.06
N PRO A 57 10.67 5.69 11.59
CA PRO A 57 9.64 6.55 11.00
C PRO A 57 9.94 6.99 9.57
N GLY A 58 11.19 7.31 9.24
CA GLY A 58 11.59 7.71 7.89
C GLY A 58 11.42 6.58 6.89
N SER A 59 11.86 5.37 7.26
CA SER A 59 11.65 4.17 6.46
C SER A 59 10.18 3.83 6.27
N TYR A 60 9.36 3.99 7.30
CA TYR A 60 7.91 3.79 7.24
C TYR A 60 7.24 4.79 6.29
N HIS A 61 7.51 6.08 6.47
CA HIS A 61 6.96 7.14 5.63
C HIS A 61 7.33 6.97 4.15
N TYR A 62 8.60 6.62 3.89
CA TYR A 62 9.01 6.30 2.53
C TYR A 62 8.30 5.05 2.00
N ALA A 63 8.18 3.99 2.81
CA ALA A 63 7.49 2.76 2.42
C ALA A 63 6.00 3.02 2.09
N MET A 64 5.32 3.90 2.82
CA MET A 64 3.95 4.32 2.52
C MET A 64 3.84 5.04 1.17
N ILE A 65 4.75 5.96 0.85
CA ILE A 65 4.77 6.60 -0.49
C ILE A 65 5.02 5.54 -1.58
N ALA A 66 5.98 4.66 -1.33
CA ALA A 66 6.38 3.59 -2.23
C ALA A 66 5.30 2.51 -2.46
N LEU A 67 4.45 2.29 -1.46
CA LEU A 67 3.33 1.36 -1.46
C LEU A 67 2.24 1.76 -2.46
N PHE A 68 2.00 3.07 -2.60
CA PHE A 68 1.01 3.64 -3.51
C PHE A 68 1.56 3.99 -4.90
N GLY A 69 2.88 3.98 -5.07
CA GLY A 69 3.54 4.22 -6.37
C GLY A 69 3.78 2.93 -7.16
N GLY A 70 4.03 3.08 -8.46
CA GLY A 70 4.28 1.98 -9.41
C GLY A 70 5.75 1.61 -9.60
N GLN A 71 6.67 2.19 -8.82
CA GLN A 71 8.11 1.94 -8.97
C GLN A 71 8.42 0.44 -8.82
N LYS A 72 9.41 -0.04 -9.59
CA LYS A 72 9.82 -1.46 -9.61
C LYS A 72 8.71 -2.44 -10.02
N GLY A 73 7.74 -1.97 -10.81
CA GLY A 73 6.64 -2.80 -11.32
C GLY A 73 5.58 -3.13 -10.28
N ARG A 74 5.48 -2.36 -9.18
CA ARG A 74 4.41 -2.54 -8.19
C ARG A 74 3.07 -2.15 -8.78
N ASP A 75 2.12 -3.05 -8.66
CA ASP A 75 0.77 -2.96 -9.21
C ASP A 75 -0.26 -3.28 -8.12
N PHE A 76 0.03 -2.91 -6.87
CA PHE A 76 -0.75 -3.29 -5.68
C PHE A 76 -2.16 -2.72 -5.67
N PHE A 77 -2.34 -1.51 -6.20
CA PHE A 77 -3.61 -0.79 -6.17
C PHE A 77 -3.99 -0.28 -7.54
N LEU A 78 -5.30 -0.22 -7.79
CA LEU A 78 -5.90 0.56 -8.86
C LEU A 78 -6.46 1.84 -8.22
N PHE A 79 -6.03 2.99 -8.72
CA PHE A 79 -6.54 4.28 -8.29
C PHE A 79 -7.73 4.68 -9.18
N GLU A 80 -8.76 5.27 -8.59
CA GLU A 80 -9.80 5.94 -9.39
C GLU A 80 -9.21 7.11 -10.20
N ASN A 81 -8.20 7.80 -9.65
CA ASN A 81 -7.43 8.83 -10.33
C ASN A 81 -6.01 8.31 -10.66
N ALA A 82 -5.77 7.96 -11.93
CA ALA A 82 -4.48 7.47 -12.41
C ALA A 82 -3.32 8.48 -12.24
N GLU A 83 -3.58 9.79 -12.26
CA GLU A 83 -2.55 10.82 -12.04
C GLU A 83 -1.94 10.71 -10.63
N LEU A 84 -2.74 10.25 -9.66
CA LEU A 84 -2.29 10.14 -8.29
C LEU A 84 -1.25 9.03 -8.11
N GLN A 85 -1.40 7.89 -8.80
CA GLN A 85 -0.39 6.83 -8.81
C GLN A 85 0.94 7.33 -9.41
N ALA A 86 0.87 8.13 -10.48
CA ALA A 86 2.04 8.76 -11.07
C ALA A 86 2.71 9.72 -10.09
N ALA A 87 1.94 10.56 -9.38
CA ALA A 87 2.44 11.46 -8.36
C ALA A 87 3.13 10.72 -7.20
N PHE A 88 2.55 9.62 -6.70
CA PHE A 88 3.21 8.77 -5.70
C PHE A 88 4.52 8.17 -6.21
N THR A 89 4.55 7.75 -7.47
CA THR A 89 5.76 7.22 -8.11
C THR A 89 6.86 8.27 -8.21
N GLU A 90 6.51 9.50 -8.58
CA GLU A 90 7.45 10.62 -8.63
C GLU A 90 8.00 10.96 -7.24
N GLN A 91 7.13 11.03 -6.23
CA GLN A 91 7.52 11.24 -4.83
C GLN A 91 8.48 10.15 -4.34
N ALA A 92 8.27 8.90 -4.75
CA ALA A 92 9.16 7.81 -4.35
C ALA A 92 10.57 7.88 -4.98
N ASN A 93 10.72 8.58 -6.11
CA ASN A 93 11.97 8.65 -6.89
C ASN A 93 12.80 9.91 -6.64
N GLN A 94 12.23 10.97 -6.05
CA GLN A 94 12.94 12.23 -5.80
C GLN A 94 13.51 12.34 -4.38
N SER A 95 14.64 13.01 -4.17
CA SER A 95 15.22 13.20 -2.82
C SER A 95 14.43 14.19 -1.95
N SER A 96 13.81 15.20 -2.56
CA SER A 96 12.97 16.25 -1.94
C SER A 96 11.55 15.81 -1.60
N ARG A 97 11.30 14.49 -1.52
CA ARG A 97 9.97 13.91 -1.34
C ARG A 97 9.28 14.41 -0.07
N ASP A 98 7.97 14.60 -0.15
CA ASP A 98 7.14 14.86 1.01
C ASP A 98 6.86 13.55 1.74
N MET A 99 7.54 13.33 2.87
CA MET A 99 7.41 12.13 3.72
C MET A 99 5.99 11.89 4.26
N ARG A 100 5.06 12.83 4.10
CA ARG A 100 3.65 12.70 4.50
C ARG A 100 2.69 12.88 3.34
N PHE A 101 3.16 12.75 2.09
CA PHE A 101 2.34 12.91 0.89
C PHE A 101 1.04 12.07 0.94
N TYR A 102 1.14 10.82 1.40
CA TYR A 102 -0.02 9.93 1.55
C TYR A 102 -1.12 10.51 2.48
N ARG A 103 -0.77 11.32 3.49
CA ARG A 103 -1.76 11.95 4.39
C ARG A 103 -2.53 13.07 3.71
N LYS A 104 -1.92 13.77 2.74
CA LYS A 104 -2.59 14.83 1.97
C LYS A 104 -3.63 14.28 1.00
N HIS A 105 -3.51 12.99 0.67
CA HIS A 105 -4.40 12.28 -0.24
C HIS A 105 -5.15 11.15 0.48
N ALA A 106 -5.40 11.29 1.79
CA ALA A 106 -6.03 10.27 2.62
C ALA A 106 -7.40 9.83 2.09
N ASP A 107 -8.16 10.74 1.49
CA ASP A 107 -9.50 10.48 0.94
C ASP A 107 -9.48 9.82 -0.45
N ALA A 108 -8.31 9.64 -1.06
CA ALA A 108 -8.22 9.04 -2.38
C ALA A 108 -8.66 7.56 -2.34
N ALA A 109 -9.67 7.25 -3.14
CA ALA A 109 -10.21 5.91 -3.29
C ALA A 109 -9.29 5.02 -4.13
N ILE A 110 -9.10 3.80 -3.64
CA ILE A 110 -8.26 2.77 -4.25
C ILE A 110 -8.94 1.40 -4.10
N THR A 111 -8.62 0.48 -5.00
CA THR A 111 -8.97 -0.92 -4.88
C THR A 111 -7.71 -1.79 -4.93
N ILE A 112 -7.72 -2.92 -4.22
CA ILE A 112 -6.65 -3.92 -4.33
C ILE A 112 -6.67 -4.45 -5.76
N SER A 113 -5.50 -4.52 -6.39
CA SER A 113 -5.38 -5.07 -7.73
C SER A 113 -5.91 -6.51 -7.76
N PRO A 114 -6.77 -6.88 -8.73
CA PRO A 114 -7.38 -8.21 -8.82
C PRO A 114 -6.37 -9.35 -8.82
N LYS A 115 -5.13 -9.09 -9.26
CA LYS A 115 -4.00 -10.00 -9.19
C LYS A 115 -3.79 -10.60 -7.78
N TYR A 116 -4.03 -9.81 -6.74
CA TYR A 116 -3.78 -10.22 -5.36
C TYR A 116 -5.01 -10.79 -4.65
N VAL A 117 -6.15 -10.92 -5.33
CA VAL A 117 -7.42 -11.44 -4.77
C VAL A 117 -7.59 -12.90 -5.20
N ARG A 118 -8.00 -13.78 -4.27
CA ARG A 118 -8.39 -15.17 -4.60
C ARG A 118 -9.78 -15.15 -5.24
N SER A 119 -9.89 -15.82 -6.39
CA SER A 119 -11.18 -16.14 -7.03
C SER A 119 -11.96 -17.19 -6.25
#